data_AF-A0A2J8QQB4-F1
#
_entry.id   AF-A0A2J8QQB4-F1
#
_cell.length_a   1.000
_cell.length_b   1.000
_cell.length_c   1.000
_cell.angle_alpha   90.00
_cell.angle_beta   90.00
_cell.angle_gamma   90.00
#
_symmetry.space_group_name_H-M   'P 1'
#
loop_
_entity.id
_entity.type
_entity.pdbx_description
1 polymer ?
#
loop_
_entity_poly.entity_id
_entity_poly.type
_entity_poly.pdbx_seq_one_letter_code
_entity_poly.pdbx_strand_id
1 'polypeptide(L)'
;NGSPSLERMDARQAEHPKPSACRNLFGPVDHEELTRDLEKHCRDMEEASQRKWNFDFQNHKPLEDSSTQNKRANRTEENVSDGSPNAGSVEQTPKKPGLRRRQT
;
A
#
# COMPACT_ATOMS: atom_id res chain seq x y z
N ASN A 1 47.56 -28.67 -4.30
CA ASN A 1 46.28 -29.43 -4.24
C ASN A 1 45.88 -29.58 -2.79
N GLY A 2 44.83 -28.89 -2.39
CA GLY A 2 44.30 -28.99 -1.03
C GLY A 2 43.20 -27.97 -0.82
N SER A 3 42.13 -28.07 -1.61
CA SER A 3 40.91 -27.31 -1.36
C SER A 3 40.34 -27.74 0.00
N PRO A 4 39.92 -26.82 0.88
CA PRO A 4 39.31 -27.20 2.15
C PRO A 4 38.02 -27.98 1.88
N SER A 5 37.91 -29.16 2.50
CA SER A 5 36.76 -30.05 2.38
C SER A 5 35.49 -29.36 2.88
N LEU A 6 34.42 -29.44 2.07
CA LEU A 6 33.07 -28.98 2.36
C LEU A 6 32.39 -29.90 3.39
N GLU A 7 33.08 -30.29 4.45
CA GLU A 7 32.54 -31.21 5.43
C GLU A 7 32.03 -30.45 6.64
N ARG A 8 30.69 -30.44 6.71
CA ARG A 8 29.89 -30.16 7.88
C ARG A 8 29.83 -28.67 8.26
N MET A 9 29.12 -27.90 7.44
CA MET A 9 28.26 -26.84 8.00
C MET A 9 27.19 -27.52 8.85
N ASP A 10 27.55 -27.97 10.06
CA ASP A 10 26.58 -28.02 11.14
C ASP A 10 26.06 -26.58 11.25
N ALA A 11 24.73 -26.41 11.32
CA ALA A 11 24.12 -25.09 11.40
C ALA A 11 24.84 -24.33 12.51
N ARG A 12 25.67 -23.34 12.15
CA ARG A 12 26.41 -22.54 13.14
C ARG A 12 25.39 -22.15 14.18
N GLN A 13 25.47 -22.75 15.37
CA GLN A 13 24.64 -22.34 16.47
C GLN A 13 24.77 -20.83 16.50
N ALA A 14 23.65 -20.12 16.41
CA ALA A 14 23.66 -18.69 16.43
C ALA A 14 24.14 -18.27 17.83
N GLU A 15 25.46 -18.28 18.06
CA GLU A 15 26.16 -17.89 19.29
C GLU A 15 26.09 -16.37 19.52
N HIS A 16 25.14 -15.70 18.88
CA HIS A 16 24.90 -14.29 19.02
C HIS A 16 23.42 -14.14 19.42
N PRO A 17 23.13 -13.60 20.61
CA PRO A 17 21.78 -13.21 20.95
C PRO A 17 21.23 -12.34 19.82
N LYS A 18 19.98 -12.57 19.41
CA LYS A 18 19.33 -11.72 18.41
C LYS A 18 19.50 -10.27 18.82
N PRO A 19 19.97 -9.39 17.92
CA PRO A 19 20.15 -7.99 18.25
C PRO A 19 18.82 -7.42 18.72
N SER A 20 18.87 -6.46 19.63
CA SER A 20 17.67 -5.86 20.25
C SER A 20 16.66 -5.30 19.23
N ALA A 21 17.08 -5.06 17.98
CA ALA A 21 16.23 -4.63 16.88
C ALA A 21 15.34 -5.75 16.30
N CYS A 22 15.71 -7.03 16.41
CA CYS A 22 14.94 -8.16 15.88
C CYS A 22 13.80 -8.56 16.83
N ARG A 23 12.79 -7.70 16.96
CA ARG A 23 11.62 -7.93 17.82
C ARG A 23 10.32 -7.77 17.03
N ASN A 24 9.31 -8.56 17.40
CA ASN A 24 7.94 -8.36 16.91
C ASN A 24 7.32 -7.17 17.64
N LEU A 25 6.83 -6.17 16.90
CA LEU A 25 6.26 -4.97 17.49
C LEU A 25 4.76 -5.10 17.79
N PHE A 26 4.04 -5.91 17.00
CA PHE A 26 2.58 -6.00 17.03
C PHE A 26 2.04 -7.43 17.26
N GLY A 27 2.92 -8.40 17.53
CA GLY A 27 2.55 -9.79 17.75
C GLY A 27 2.68 -10.68 16.50
N PRO A 28 2.21 -11.93 16.58
CA PRO A 28 2.18 -12.88 15.46
C PRO A 28 1.25 -12.41 14.34
N VAL A 29 1.57 -12.77 13.11
CA VAL A 29 0.77 -12.49 11.90
C VAL A 29 0.17 -13.79 11.37
N ASP A 30 -1.09 -13.74 10.93
CA ASP A 30 -1.69 -14.81 10.12
C ASP A 30 -1.21 -14.64 8.66
N HIS A 31 -0.34 -15.55 8.23
CA HIS A 31 0.25 -15.49 6.89
C HIS A 31 -0.74 -15.87 5.78
N GLU A 32 -1.74 -16.70 6.07
CA GLU A 32 -2.73 -17.08 5.06
C GLU A 32 -3.69 -15.92 4.78
N GLU A 33 -4.16 -15.24 5.83
CA GLU A 33 -5.00 -14.05 5.70
C GLU A 33 -4.24 -12.92 5.00
N LEU A 34 -3.01 -12.64 5.44
CA LEU A 34 -2.19 -11.59 4.85
C LEU A 34 -1.94 -11.82 3.35
N THR A 35 -1.63 -13.05 2.93
CA THR A 35 -1.44 -13.34 1.51
C THR A 35 -2.72 -13.12 0.71
N ARG A 36 -3.88 -13.57 1.21
CA ARG A 36 -5.18 -13.37 0.54
C ARG A 36 -5.51 -11.88 0.40
N ASP A 37 -5.27 -11.10 1.44
CA ASP A 37 -5.54 -9.66 1.44
C ASP A 37 -4.63 -8.91 0.46
N LEU A 38 -3.35 -9.25 0.42
CA LEU A 38 -2.40 -8.68 -0.54
C LEU A 38 -2.79 -9.02 -1.98
N GLU A 39 -3.10 -10.30 -2.26
CA GLU A 39 -3.53 -10.74 -3.59
C GLU A 39 -4.83 -10.06 -4.04
N LYS A 40 -5.80 -9.95 -3.13
CA LYS A 40 -7.05 -9.23 -3.38
C LYS A 40 -6.78 -7.77 -3.74
N HIS A 41 -5.94 -7.09 -2.96
CA HIS A 41 -5.64 -5.68 -3.21
C HIS A 41 -4.97 -5.47 -4.56
N CYS A 42 -3.99 -6.32 -4.90
CA CYS A 42 -3.35 -6.30 -6.21
C CYS A 42 -4.36 -6.52 -7.35
N ARG A 43 -5.24 -7.52 -7.22
CA ARG A 43 -6.27 -7.82 -8.22
C ARG A 43 -7.26 -6.68 -8.39
N ASP A 44 -7.74 -6.08 -7.29
CA ASP A 44 -8.67 -4.96 -7.33
C ASP A 44 -8.06 -3.76 -8.10
N MET A 45 -6.77 -3.48 -7.88
CA MET A 45 -6.04 -2.43 -8.62
C MET A 45 -5.89 -2.76 -10.11
N GLU A 46 -5.55 -4.00 -10.42
CA GLU A 46 -5.39 -4.47 -11.80
C GLU A 46 -6.72 -4.42 -12.55
N GLU A 47 -7.80 -4.90 -11.96
CA GLU A 47 -9.14 -4.89 -12.56
C GLU A 47 -9.62 -3.45 -12.78
N ALA A 48 -9.41 -2.56 -11.81
CA ALA A 48 -9.76 -1.14 -11.96
C ALA A 48 -8.99 -0.50 -13.14
N SER A 49 -7.72 -0.85 -13.30
CA SER A 49 -6.87 -0.37 -14.39
C SER A 49 -7.30 -0.97 -15.73
N GLN A 50 -7.55 -2.27 -15.77
CA GLN A 50 -8.00 -3.00 -16.95
C GLN A 50 -9.34 -2.47 -17.46
N ARG A 51 -10.30 -2.22 -16.57
CA ARG A 51 -11.59 -1.60 -16.90
C ARG A 51 -11.44 -0.15 -17.37
N LYS A 52 -10.55 0.63 -16.75
CA LYS A 52 -10.30 2.02 -17.14
C LYS A 52 -9.73 2.12 -18.55
N TRP A 53 -8.81 1.23 -18.89
CA TRP A 53 -8.04 1.31 -20.14
C TRP A 53 -8.47 0.30 -21.21
N ASN A 54 -9.38 -0.62 -20.89
CA ASN A 54 -9.75 -1.77 -21.73
C ASN A 54 -8.50 -2.53 -22.21
N PHE A 55 -7.49 -2.63 -21.35
CA PHE A 55 -6.19 -3.20 -21.64
C PHE A 55 -5.75 -4.08 -20.48
N ASP A 56 -5.44 -5.32 -20.79
CA ASP A 56 -4.84 -6.26 -19.87
C ASP A 56 -3.33 -5.98 -19.77
N PHE A 57 -2.93 -5.37 -18.66
CA PHE A 57 -1.54 -5.03 -18.38
C PHE A 57 -0.67 -6.27 -18.11
N GLN A 58 -1.27 -7.36 -17.62
CA GLN A 58 -0.58 -8.60 -17.28
C GLN A 58 -0.21 -9.39 -18.54
N ASN A 59 -1.17 -9.53 -19.46
CA ASN A 59 -0.96 -10.22 -20.74
C ASN A 59 -0.44 -9.28 -21.84
N HIS A 60 -0.30 -7.99 -21.54
CA HIS A 60 0.10 -6.92 -22.46
C HIS A 60 -0.72 -6.96 -23.76
N LYS A 61 -2.04 -7.09 -23.62
CA LYS A 61 -2.99 -7.22 -24.72
C LYS A 61 -4.23 -6.37 -24.45
N PRO A 62 -4.84 -5.77 -25.48
CA PRO A 62 -6.16 -5.18 -25.32
C PRO A 62 -7.20 -6.22 -24.92
N LEU A 63 -8.17 -5.84 -24.09
CA LEU A 63 -9.28 -6.72 -23.72
C LEU A 63 -10.23 -6.89 -24.91
N GLU A 64 -10.72 -8.12 -25.11
CA GLU A 64 -11.36 -8.56 -26.36
C GLU A 64 -12.90 -8.39 -26.35
N ASP A 65 -13.47 -7.85 -25.26
CA ASP A 65 -14.90 -7.68 -25.10
C ASP A 65 -15.41 -6.40 -25.80
N SER A 66 -15.82 -6.63 -27.05
CA SER A 66 -16.69 -5.77 -27.86
C SER A 66 -16.06 -4.49 -28.43
N SER A 67 -15.46 -4.69 -29.60
CA SER A 67 -15.45 -3.71 -30.69
C SER A 67 -14.56 -2.48 -30.50
N THR A 68 -13.33 -2.63 -30.99
CA THR A 68 -12.69 -1.66 -31.90
C THR A 68 -12.50 -0.20 -31.45
N GLN A 69 -12.55 0.15 -30.16
CA GLN A 69 -12.24 1.52 -29.71
C GLN A 69 -10.77 1.77 -29.32
N ASN A 70 -9.95 0.73 -29.13
CA ASN A 70 -8.52 0.90 -28.81
C ASN A 70 -7.68 1.54 -29.96
N LYS A 71 -8.29 1.80 -31.12
CA LYS A 71 -7.73 2.60 -32.22
C LYS A 71 -8.06 4.09 -32.12
N ARG A 72 -8.94 4.51 -31.19
CA ARG A 72 -9.27 5.92 -30.98
C ARG A 72 -8.36 6.46 -29.89
N ALA A 73 -7.24 6.99 -30.36
CA ALA A 73 -6.42 8.01 -29.73
C ALA A 73 -7.11 8.72 -28.55
N ASN A 74 -6.36 8.90 -27.46
CA ASN A 74 -6.10 10.23 -26.91
C ASN A 74 -7.21 11.26 -27.18
N ARG A 75 -8.45 11.07 -26.68
CA ARG A 75 -9.43 12.15 -26.65
C ARG A 75 -10.65 11.84 -25.80
N THR A 76 -10.96 12.86 -25.01
CA THR A 76 -12.21 13.12 -24.31
C THR A 76 -12.20 12.66 -22.85
N GLU A 77 -11.62 13.56 -22.06
CA GLU A 77 -12.05 14.04 -20.75
C GLU A 77 -13.58 13.98 -20.55
N GLU A 78 -14.02 13.87 -19.28
CA GLU A 78 -15.41 13.82 -18.75
C GLU A 78 -15.87 12.39 -18.39
N ASN A 79 -15.95 11.93 -17.13
CA ASN A 79 -16.35 12.58 -15.90
C ASN A 79 -15.59 11.95 -14.71
N VAL A 80 -14.63 12.68 -14.14
CA VAL A 80 -14.31 12.52 -12.73
C VAL A 80 -15.22 13.52 -12.03
N SER A 81 -16.35 13.03 -11.49
CA SER A 81 -17.12 13.83 -10.55
C SER A 81 -16.20 14.07 -9.36
N ASP A 82 -15.70 15.30 -9.30
CA ASP A 82 -14.86 15.83 -8.25
C ASP A 82 -15.52 15.56 -6.89
N GLY A 83 -14.92 14.65 -6.15
CA GLY A 83 -15.35 14.25 -4.83
C GLY A 83 -14.27 14.58 -3.81
N SER A 84 -13.72 15.80 -3.81
CA SER A 84 -13.10 16.37 -2.59
C SER A 84 -12.75 17.84 -2.78
N PRO A 85 -13.14 18.72 -1.82
CA PRO A 85 -12.58 18.57 -0.48
C PRO A 85 -13.56 18.98 0.64
N ASN A 86 -13.55 18.26 1.76
CA ASN A 86 -13.83 18.91 3.03
C ASN A 86 -12.76 18.55 4.05
N ALA A 87 -11.65 19.30 3.97
CA ALA A 87 -10.76 19.52 5.09
C ALA A 87 -11.47 20.47 6.08
N GLY A 88 -12.34 19.90 6.91
CA GLY A 88 -12.93 20.56 8.07
C GLY A 88 -12.22 20.12 9.34
N SER A 89 -10.94 20.49 9.50
CA SER A 89 -10.28 20.41 10.80
C SER A 89 -10.92 21.47 11.71
N VAL A 90 -11.91 21.07 12.52
CA VAL A 90 -12.43 21.91 13.59
C VAL A 90 -11.51 21.79 14.80
N GLU A 91 -10.43 22.56 14.78
CA GLU A 91 -9.60 22.79 15.97
C GLU A 91 -10.47 23.47 17.04
N GLN A 92 -10.93 22.69 18.02
CA GLN A 92 -11.52 23.22 19.25
C GLN A 92 -10.41 23.78 20.13
N THR A 93 -10.08 25.05 19.93
CA THR A 93 -9.32 25.84 20.90
C THR A 93 -10.24 26.24 22.05
N PRO A 94 -10.00 25.79 23.30
CA PRO A 94 -10.75 26.29 24.44
C PRO A 94 -10.41 27.76 24.68
N LYS A 95 -11.44 28.61 24.67
CA LYS A 95 -11.30 30.05 24.92
C LYS A 95 -10.99 30.27 26.40
N LYS A 96 -9.81 30.80 26.71
CA LYS A 96 -9.48 31.27 28.07
C LYS A 96 -10.35 32.50 28.41
N PRO A 97 -11.02 32.55 29.57
CA PRO A 97 -11.77 33.74 29.97
C PRO A 97 -10.81 34.90 30.25
N GLY A 98 -11.12 36.06 29.69
CA GLY A 98 -10.32 37.28 29.78
C GLY A 98 -10.16 37.77 31.22
N LEU A 99 -8.92 38.10 31.58
CA LEU A 99 -8.56 38.72 32.86
C LEU A 99 -9.16 40.13 32.93
N ARG A 100 -10.25 40.29 33.68
CA ARG A 100 -10.85 41.59 33.97
C ARG A 100 -9.90 42.38 34.89
N ARG A 101 -9.24 43.41 34.34
CA ARG A 101 -8.55 44.42 35.15
C ARG A 101 -9.59 45.18 35.97
N ARG A 102 -9.56 45.00 37.30
CA ARG A 102 -10.19 45.92 38.24
C ARG A 102 -9.17 47.01 38.55
N GLN A 103 -9.52 48.27 38.27
CA GLN A 103 -8.82 49.43 38.81
C GLN A 103 -9.34 49.69 40.23
N THR A 104 -8.43 50.01 41.14
CA THR A 104 -8.68 50.77 42.37
C THR A 104 -7.54 51.77 42.48
#